data_AF-A0A7S1Y1T2-F1
#
_entry.id   AF-A0A7S1Y1T2-F1
#
_cell.length_a   1.000
_cell.length_b   1.000
_cell.length_c   1.000
_cell.angle_alpha   90.00
_cell.angle_beta   90.00
_cell.angle_gamma   90.00
#
_symmetry.space_group_name_H-M   'P 1'
#
loop_
_entity.id
_entity.type
_entity.pdbx_description
1 polymer ?
#
loop_
_entity_poly.entity_id
_entity_poly.type
_entity_poly.pdbx_seq_one_letter_code
_entity_poly.pdbx_strand_id
1 'polypeptide(L)'
;TDFQPDALTMTSVIHAYSKSKDPDAVKKSLSLLKEMEQSDDERMQPDIVTRNVVLAAIARNPNKGKDVEAIFRNYQASSSRSLQPTEVTWATVMLAWKNTEGGAERAYNLLEEMKASDDVQPNIVCYSTVVSALARDGNAHEAEYLLDDMKRSPRLNPNSIVYTSVMEAWANSRDQHGVDAAWNLLRSMDDAAFQGDHNALPTAITFHTLLKVIEKCPCPQKGFQAVRVVEAMTMPGRPSVHPSTRTFNAVLNAIGATMENDPNSRLAALNLISQTLHHVRQGPRADAYTYPAAMKAVARLSEGGTVDNNRTLELVFSMCKDDGWVDAMVLSHMRRACSPSHFRSLLEGNEDETNLIELLPKSWVRKRQRTRRRQI
;
A
#
# COMPACT_ATOMS: atom_id res chain seq x y z
N THR A 1 15.74 -33.13 -39.53
CA THR A 1 14.40 -33.08 -38.91
C THR A 1 14.03 -31.62 -38.77
N ASP A 2 13.28 -31.09 -39.73
CA ASP A 2 12.82 -29.71 -39.68
C ASP A 2 11.74 -29.61 -38.60
N PHE A 3 12.11 -29.01 -37.47
CA PHE A 3 11.16 -28.72 -36.40
C PHE A 3 10.25 -27.60 -36.89
N GLN A 4 9.03 -27.95 -37.31
CA GLN A 4 8.02 -26.97 -37.66
C GLN A 4 7.42 -26.38 -36.38
N PRO A 5 7.26 -25.05 -36.29
CA PRO A 5 6.61 -24.44 -35.14
C PRO A 5 5.18 -24.95 -35.02
N ASP A 6 4.75 -25.15 -33.77
CA ASP A 6 3.39 -25.50 -33.37
C ASP A 6 2.84 -24.47 -32.36
N ALA A 7 1.58 -24.63 -31.96
CA ALA A 7 0.92 -23.73 -31.03
C ALA A 7 1.66 -23.60 -29.69
N LEU A 8 2.31 -24.66 -29.21
CA LEU A 8 3.12 -24.64 -27.98
C LEU A 8 4.37 -23.78 -28.14
N THR A 9 5.08 -23.93 -29.25
CA THR A 9 6.28 -23.15 -29.56
C THR A 9 5.93 -21.67 -29.70
N MET A 10 4.86 -21.36 -30.44
CA MET A 10 4.38 -19.98 -30.60
C MET A 10 3.90 -19.38 -29.28
N THR A 11 3.15 -20.13 -28.47
CA THR A 11 2.71 -19.70 -27.13
C THR A 11 3.90 -19.38 -26.23
N SER A 12 4.98 -20.17 -26.31
CA SER A 12 6.20 -19.95 -25.54
C SER A 12 6.91 -18.66 -25.98
N VAL A 13 6.95 -18.36 -27.28
CA VAL A 13 7.48 -17.10 -27.82
C VAL A 13 6.64 -15.90 -27.34
N ILE A 14 5.32 -16.00 -27.42
CA ILE A 14 4.40 -14.97 -26.91
C ILE A 14 4.59 -14.80 -25.39
N HIS A 15 4.77 -15.90 -24.64
CA HIS A 15 5.03 -15.82 -23.21
C HIS A 15 6.35 -15.10 -22.91
N ALA A 16 7.40 -15.40 -23.66
CA ALA A 16 8.68 -14.71 -23.57
C ALA A 16 8.53 -13.21 -23.87
N TYR A 17 7.80 -12.82 -24.92
CA TYR A 17 7.46 -11.43 -25.19
C TYR A 17 6.68 -10.80 -24.02
N SER A 18 5.70 -11.50 -23.45
CA SER A 18 4.87 -11.01 -22.32
C SER A 18 5.65 -10.73 -21.03
N LYS A 19 6.85 -11.31 -20.91
CA LYS A 19 7.77 -11.13 -19.77
C LYS A 19 8.95 -10.22 -20.11
N SER A 20 9.15 -9.93 -21.39
CA SER A 20 10.19 -9.00 -21.85
C SER A 20 9.83 -7.56 -21.48
N LYS A 21 10.84 -6.69 -21.45
CA LYS A 21 10.66 -5.23 -21.33
C LYS A 21 10.63 -4.53 -22.71
N ASP A 22 10.44 -5.30 -23.78
CA ASP A 22 10.41 -4.79 -25.15
C ASP A 22 9.14 -3.94 -25.36
N PRO A 23 9.26 -2.66 -25.78
CA PRO A 23 8.09 -1.81 -26.04
C PRO A 23 7.18 -2.36 -27.16
N ASP A 24 7.73 -3.14 -28.09
CA ASP A 24 6.98 -3.77 -29.18
C ASP A 24 6.44 -5.16 -28.81
N ALA A 25 6.67 -5.65 -27.58
CA ALA A 25 6.25 -6.98 -27.15
C ALA A 25 4.76 -7.24 -27.37
N VAL A 26 3.91 -6.26 -27.07
CA VAL A 26 2.46 -6.34 -27.30
C VAL A 26 2.14 -6.48 -28.78
N LYS A 27 2.76 -5.64 -29.62
CA LYS A 27 2.54 -5.65 -31.07
C LYS A 27 2.97 -6.99 -31.68
N LYS A 28 4.13 -7.50 -31.26
CA LYS A 28 4.67 -8.81 -31.68
C LYS A 28 3.78 -9.97 -31.22
N SER A 29 3.27 -9.90 -29.99
CA SER A 29 2.35 -10.91 -29.45
C SER A 29 1.03 -10.97 -30.22
N LEU A 30 0.48 -9.80 -30.56
CA LEU A 30 -0.75 -9.68 -31.36
C LEU A 30 -0.54 -10.11 -32.81
N SER A 31 0.61 -9.77 -33.42
CA SER A 31 0.91 -10.21 -34.79
C SER A 31 1.06 -11.73 -34.88
N LEU A 32 1.75 -12.34 -33.90
CA LEU A 32 1.88 -13.79 -33.84
C LEU A 32 0.53 -14.48 -33.61
N LEU A 33 -0.31 -13.95 -32.71
CA LEU A 33 -1.65 -14.50 -32.53
C LEU A 33 -2.46 -14.45 -33.83
N LYS A 34 -2.39 -13.33 -34.56
CA LYS A 34 -3.08 -13.19 -35.86
C LYS A 34 -2.54 -14.17 -36.90
N GLU A 35 -1.23 -14.40 -36.94
CA GLU A 35 -0.60 -15.39 -37.81
C GLU A 35 -1.09 -16.81 -37.48
N MET A 36 -1.19 -17.15 -36.19
CA MET A 36 -1.75 -18.42 -35.73
C MET A 36 -3.23 -18.57 -36.13
N GLU A 37 -4.05 -17.53 -35.97
CA GLU A 37 -5.48 -17.54 -36.35
C GLU A 37 -5.70 -17.65 -37.86
N GLN A 38 -4.75 -17.18 -38.67
CA GLN A 38 -4.80 -17.23 -40.14
C GLN A 38 -4.17 -18.49 -40.74
N SER A 39 -3.56 -19.36 -39.92
CA SER A 39 -2.90 -20.56 -40.39
C SER A 39 -3.92 -21.67 -40.70
N ASP A 40 -3.80 -22.32 -41.85
CA ASP A 40 -4.62 -23.51 -42.18
C ASP A 40 -4.14 -24.78 -41.45
N ASP A 41 -2.99 -24.75 -40.75
CA ASP A 41 -2.48 -25.88 -39.98
C ASP A 41 -3.16 -25.92 -38.60
N GLU A 42 -3.93 -26.98 -38.33
CA GLU A 42 -4.59 -27.20 -37.04
C GLU A 42 -3.60 -27.19 -35.86
N ARG A 43 -2.33 -27.59 -36.08
CA ARG A 43 -1.29 -27.57 -35.04
C ARG A 43 -0.83 -26.17 -34.67
N MET A 44 -1.13 -25.17 -35.50
CA MET A 44 -0.80 -23.76 -35.30
C MET A 44 -1.99 -22.94 -34.77
N GLN A 45 -3.18 -23.53 -34.69
CA GLN A 45 -4.37 -22.84 -34.19
C GLN A 45 -4.20 -22.49 -32.71
N PRO A 46 -4.50 -21.24 -32.30
CA PRO A 46 -4.33 -20.82 -30.92
C PRO A 46 -5.40 -21.44 -30.03
N ASP A 47 -5.00 -21.87 -28.85
CA ASP A 47 -5.93 -22.32 -27.81
C ASP A 47 -6.22 -21.20 -26.81
N ILE A 48 -7.04 -21.51 -25.80
CA ILE A 48 -7.38 -20.55 -24.73
C ILE A 48 -6.14 -20.13 -23.93
N VAL A 49 -5.11 -20.97 -23.85
CA VAL A 49 -3.85 -20.65 -23.15
C VAL A 49 -3.07 -19.60 -23.94
N THR A 50 -2.87 -19.80 -25.25
CA THR A 50 -2.23 -18.81 -26.13
C THR A 50 -2.91 -17.44 -26.01
N ARG A 51 -4.24 -17.44 -26.09
CA ARG A 51 -5.07 -16.23 -25.96
C ARG A 51 -4.94 -15.54 -24.61
N ASN A 52 -4.97 -16.31 -23.52
CA ASN A 52 -4.76 -15.77 -22.16
C ASN A 52 -3.36 -15.19 -21.98
N VAL A 53 -2.32 -15.78 -22.57
CA VAL A 53 -0.95 -15.25 -22.52
C VAL A 53 -0.88 -13.89 -23.23
N VAL A 54 -1.51 -13.75 -24.40
CA VAL A 54 -1.60 -12.47 -25.13
C VAL A 54 -2.34 -11.42 -24.31
N LEU A 55 -3.53 -11.75 -23.77
CA LEU A 55 -4.28 -10.83 -22.91
C LEU A 55 -3.44 -10.41 -21.70
N ALA A 56 -2.75 -11.34 -21.05
CA ALA A 56 -1.90 -11.06 -19.89
C ALA A 56 -0.68 -10.19 -20.25
N ALA A 57 -0.13 -10.32 -21.45
CA ALA A 57 0.92 -9.45 -21.96
C ALA A 57 0.43 -7.99 -22.05
N ILE A 58 -0.78 -7.80 -22.60
CA ILE A 58 -1.38 -6.48 -22.79
C ILE A 58 -1.80 -5.89 -21.45
N ALA A 59 -2.46 -6.68 -20.60
CA ALA A 59 -3.03 -6.27 -19.30
C ALA A 59 -2.00 -5.74 -18.30
N ARG A 60 -0.72 -6.10 -18.44
CA ARG A 60 0.38 -5.59 -17.60
C ARG A 60 0.78 -4.15 -17.93
N ASN A 61 0.38 -3.64 -19.10
CA ASN A 61 0.66 -2.27 -19.48
C ASN A 61 -0.41 -1.33 -18.90
N PRO A 62 -0.01 -0.11 -18.50
CA PRO A 62 -0.96 0.86 -17.99
C PRO A 62 -1.95 1.28 -19.09
N ASN A 63 -3.19 1.57 -18.69
CA ASN A 63 -4.24 2.12 -19.56
C ASN A 63 -4.64 1.23 -20.76
N LYS A 64 -4.55 -0.09 -20.59
CA LYS A 64 -4.93 -1.08 -21.62
C LYS A 64 -6.26 -1.80 -21.37
N GLY A 65 -7.05 -1.37 -20.38
CA GLY A 65 -8.33 -2.00 -20.04
C GLY A 65 -9.27 -2.15 -21.23
N LYS A 66 -9.49 -1.07 -22.00
CA LYS A 66 -10.36 -1.08 -23.19
C LYS A 66 -9.87 -2.06 -24.28
N ASP A 67 -8.57 -2.05 -24.55
CA ASP A 67 -7.97 -2.91 -25.58
C ASP A 67 -8.13 -4.40 -25.21
N VAL A 68 -7.84 -4.75 -23.96
CA VAL A 68 -7.95 -6.12 -23.44
C VAL A 68 -9.42 -6.57 -23.42
N GLU A 69 -10.32 -5.70 -22.99
CA GLU A 69 -11.75 -6.01 -22.95
C GLU A 69 -12.33 -6.23 -24.36
N ALA A 70 -11.93 -5.44 -25.36
CA ALA A 70 -12.37 -5.63 -26.74
C ALA A 70 -11.98 -7.02 -27.27
N ILE A 71 -10.74 -7.46 -27.02
CA ILE A 71 -10.28 -8.81 -27.39
C ILE A 71 -11.08 -9.88 -26.64
N PHE A 72 -11.33 -9.67 -25.35
CA PHE A 72 -12.15 -10.57 -24.54
C PHE A 72 -13.59 -10.71 -25.06
N ARG A 73 -14.25 -9.61 -25.45
CA ARG A 73 -15.59 -9.65 -26.05
C ARG A 73 -15.60 -10.45 -27.36
N ASN A 74 -14.55 -10.35 -28.17
CA ASN A 74 -14.40 -11.18 -29.37
C ASN A 74 -14.27 -12.68 -29.03
N TYR A 75 -13.57 -13.03 -27.94
CA TYR A 75 -13.47 -14.41 -27.48
C TYR A 75 -14.82 -14.95 -26.98
N GLN A 76 -15.60 -14.15 -26.25
CA GLN A 76 -16.95 -14.51 -25.84
C GLN A 76 -17.86 -14.81 -27.04
N ALA A 77 -17.75 -14.04 -28.12
CA ALA A 77 -18.54 -14.22 -29.33
C ALA A 77 -18.14 -15.45 -30.17
N SER A 78 -17.02 -16.12 -29.86
CA SER A 78 -16.55 -17.28 -30.62
C SER A 78 -17.46 -18.50 -30.43
N SER A 79 -17.91 -19.14 -31.50
CA SER A 79 -18.72 -20.36 -31.42
C SER A 79 -17.95 -21.60 -30.94
N SER A 80 -16.62 -21.52 -30.85
CA SER A 80 -15.81 -22.65 -30.40
C SER A 80 -15.81 -22.74 -28.87
N ARG A 81 -16.37 -23.84 -28.35
CA ARG A 81 -16.41 -24.11 -26.91
C ARG A 81 -15.03 -24.20 -26.27
N SER A 82 -14.02 -24.68 -27.01
CA SER A 82 -12.63 -24.78 -26.52
C SER A 82 -11.94 -23.43 -26.36
N LEU A 83 -12.53 -22.36 -26.90
CA LEU A 83 -12.01 -21.01 -26.89
C LEU A 83 -12.81 -20.06 -25.98
N GLN A 84 -13.79 -20.60 -25.24
CA GLN A 84 -14.60 -19.82 -24.32
C GLN A 84 -13.76 -19.29 -23.16
N PRO A 85 -14.01 -18.05 -22.70
CA PRO A 85 -13.28 -17.49 -21.57
C PRO A 85 -13.40 -18.32 -20.31
N THR A 86 -12.28 -18.45 -19.60
CA THR A 86 -12.18 -19.17 -18.33
C THR A 86 -12.00 -18.17 -17.19
N GLU A 87 -11.98 -18.64 -15.93
CA GLU A 87 -11.67 -17.80 -14.77
C GLU A 87 -10.39 -16.98 -14.94
N VAL A 88 -9.35 -17.57 -15.56
CA VAL A 88 -8.08 -16.89 -15.86
C VAL A 88 -8.27 -15.75 -16.85
N THR A 89 -9.12 -15.94 -17.86
CA THR A 89 -9.42 -14.91 -18.87
C THR A 89 -10.11 -13.72 -18.21
N TRP A 90 -11.17 -13.96 -17.42
CA TRP A 90 -11.89 -12.92 -16.69
C TRP A 90 -10.98 -12.15 -15.73
N ALA A 91 -10.20 -12.86 -14.91
CA ALA A 91 -9.25 -12.24 -13.99
C ALA A 91 -8.21 -11.36 -14.71
N THR A 92 -7.78 -11.77 -15.92
CA THR A 92 -6.83 -11.01 -16.74
C THR A 92 -7.43 -9.71 -17.27
N VAL A 93 -8.70 -9.71 -17.68
CA VAL A 93 -9.41 -8.49 -18.12
C VAL A 93 -9.61 -7.54 -16.95
N MET A 94 -10.02 -8.05 -15.78
CA MET A 94 -10.11 -7.26 -14.56
C MET A 94 -8.77 -6.65 -14.16
N LEU A 95 -7.66 -7.39 -14.33
CA LEU A 95 -6.30 -6.88 -14.09
C LEU A 95 -5.93 -5.73 -15.05
N ALA A 96 -6.33 -5.81 -16.32
CA ALA A 96 -6.11 -4.72 -17.28
C ALA A 96 -6.83 -3.43 -16.86
N TRP A 97 -8.06 -3.55 -16.37
CA TRP A 97 -8.82 -2.43 -15.83
C TRP A 97 -8.26 -1.92 -14.51
N LYS A 98 -7.80 -2.81 -13.62
CA LYS A 98 -7.02 -2.42 -12.42
C LYS A 98 -5.78 -1.59 -12.79
N ASN A 99 -5.12 -1.86 -13.92
CA ASN A 99 -3.96 -1.10 -14.38
C ASN A 99 -4.33 0.13 -15.25
N THR A 100 -5.62 0.43 -15.39
CA THR A 100 -6.13 1.60 -16.12
C THR A 100 -6.61 2.64 -15.13
N GLU A 101 -6.22 3.90 -15.33
CA GLU A 101 -6.67 5.01 -14.49
C GLU A 101 -8.20 5.14 -14.54
N GLY A 102 -8.85 5.28 -13.37
CA GLY A 102 -10.31 5.28 -13.26
C GLY A 102 -10.99 3.96 -13.64
N GLY A 103 -10.22 2.88 -13.82
CA GLY A 103 -10.73 1.59 -14.26
C GLY A 103 -11.44 0.74 -13.20
N ALA A 104 -11.49 1.18 -11.94
CA ALA A 104 -12.06 0.36 -10.86
C ALA A 104 -13.55 0.07 -11.04
N GLU A 105 -14.34 1.05 -11.49
CA GLU A 105 -15.77 0.86 -11.80
C GLU A 105 -15.97 -0.22 -12.87
N ARG A 106 -15.15 -0.20 -13.93
CA ARG A 106 -15.28 -1.20 -14.98
C ARG A 106 -14.84 -2.59 -14.51
N ALA A 107 -13.77 -2.68 -13.71
CA ALA A 107 -13.35 -3.93 -13.09
C ALA A 107 -14.46 -4.52 -12.18
N TYR A 108 -15.16 -3.66 -11.43
CA TYR A 108 -16.31 -4.05 -10.62
C TYR A 108 -17.46 -4.59 -11.48
N ASN A 109 -17.85 -3.87 -12.52
CA ASN A 109 -18.93 -4.30 -13.42
C ASN A 109 -18.62 -5.63 -14.12
N LEU A 110 -17.36 -5.90 -14.45
CA LEU A 110 -16.94 -7.20 -15.00
C LEU A 110 -17.06 -8.33 -13.97
N LEU A 111 -16.83 -8.06 -12.69
CA LEU A 111 -17.01 -9.05 -11.63
C LEU A 111 -18.50 -9.38 -11.43
N GLU A 112 -19.36 -8.37 -11.46
CA GLU A 112 -20.81 -8.58 -11.41
C GLU A 112 -21.33 -9.33 -12.65
N GLU A 113 -20.83 -9.02 -13.85
CA GLU A 113 -21.10 -9.82 -15.07
C GLU A 113 -20.67 -11.29 -14.90
N MET A 114 -19.49 -11.53 -14.33
CA MET A 114 -18.99 -12.88 -14.09
C MET A 114 -19.83 -13.62 -13.05
N LYS A 115 -20.30 -12.95 -11.98
CA LYS A 115 -21.21 -13.52 -10.98
C LYS A 115 -22.55 -13.92 -11.56
N ALA A 116 -23.05 -13.17 -12.53
CA ALA A 116 -24.31 -13.46 -13.23
C ALA A 116 -24.19 -14.58 -14.28
N SER A 117 -22.98 -15.06 -14.58
CA SER A 117 -22.76 -16.15 -15.53
C SER A 117 -22.95 -17.52 -14.88
N ASP A 118 -23.68 -18.41 -15.55
CA ASP A 118 -23.86 -19.79 -15.11
C ASP A 118 -22.61 -20.66 -15.34
N ASP A 119 -21.75 -20.28 -16.30
CA ASP A 119 -20.63 -21.11 -16.78
C ASP A 119 -19.35 -20.93 -15.96
N VAL A 120 -19.09 -19.71 -15.47
CA VAL A 120 -17.81 -19.37 -14.83
C VAL A 120 -18.05 -18.54 -13.58
N GLN A 121 -17.62 -19.05 -12.44
CA GLN A 121 -17.79 -18.40 -11.14
C GLN A 121 -16.51 -17.64 -10.73
N PRO A 122 -16.61 -16.45 -10.13
CA PRO A 122 -15.44 -15.72 -9.70
C PRO A 122 -14.72 -16.44 -8.55
N ASN A 123 -13.39 -16.40 -8.59
CA ASN A 123 -12.52 -16.92 -7.55
C ASN A 123 -11.87 -15.79 -6.74
N ILE A 124 -11.04 -16.14 -5.75
CA ILE A 124 -10.34 -15.17 -4.89
C ILE A 124 -9.47 -14.17 -5.68
N VAL A 125 -8.92 -14.58 -6.83
CA VAL A 125 -8.09 -13.71 -7.67
C VAL A 125 -8.93 -12.62 -8.31
N CYS A 126 -10.14 -12.94 -8.78
CA CYS A 126 -11.08 -11.96 -9.32
C CYS A 126 -11.44 -10.91 -8.26
N TYR A 127 -11.92 -11.34 -7.09
CA TYR A 127 -12.27 -10.45 -5.98
C TYR A 127 -11.08 -9.60 -5.53
N SER A 128 -9.92 -10.21 -5.27
CA SER A 128 -8.71 -9.50 -4.83
C SER A 128 -8.24 -8.46 -5.86
N THR A 129 -8.38 -8.76 -7.16
CA THR A 129 -8.03 -7.84 -8.25
C THR A 129 -8.93 -6.60 -8.25
N VAL A 130 -10.25 -6.80 -8.15
CA VAL A 130 -11.22 -5.69 -8.12
C VAL A 130 -11.10 -4.86 -6.85
N VAL A 131 -11.01 -5.51 -5.67
CA VAL A 131 -10.79 -4.82 -4.39
C VAL A 131 -9.49 -4.00 -4.44
N SER A 132 -8.42 -4.53 -5.03
CA SER A 132 -7.18 -3.75 -5.22
C SER A 132 -7.38 -2.52 -6.12
N ALA A 133 -8.22 -2.62 -7.16
CA ALA A 133 -8.53 -1.50 -8.05
C ALA A 133 -9.32 -0.41 -7.31
N LEU A 134 -10.35 -0.82 -6.55
CA LEU A 134 -11.14 0.07 -5.69
C LEU A 134 -10.27 0.73 -4.62
N ALA A 135 -9.31 0.00 -4.05
CA ALA A 135 -8.39 0.54 -3.06
C ALA A 135 -7.50 1.66 -3.59
N ARG A 136 -7.04 1.54 -4.83
CA ARG A 136 -6.27 2.58 -5.51
C ARG A 136 -7.11 3.84 -5.74
N ASP A 137 -8.36 3.66 -6.17
CA ASP A 137 -9.27 4.75 -6.53
C ASP A 137 -9.97 5.37 -5.30
N GLY A 138 -9.87 4.73 -4.12
CA GLY A 138 -10.45 5.20 -2.86
C GLY A 138 -11.93 4.86 -2.67
N ASN A 139 -12.46 3.91 -3.44
CA ASN A 139 -13.86 3.48 -3.39
C ASN A 139 -14.05 2.46 -2.25
N ALA A 140 -14.06 2.96 -1.01
CA ALA A 140 -13.99 2.13 0.18
C ALA A 140 -15.27 1.32 0.47
N HIS A 141 -16.44 1.91 0.24
CA HIS A 141 -17.72 1.25 0.51
C HIS A 141 -17.95 0.03 -0.40
N GLU A 142 -17.64 0.17 -1.68
CA GLU A 142 -17.72 -0.87 -2.69
C GLU A 142 -16.69 -1.98 -2.40
N ALA A 143 -15.50 -1.61 -1.94
CA ALA A 143 -14.48 -2.58 -1.54
C ALA A 143 -14.92 -3.42 -0.33
N GLU A 144 -15.56 -2.79 0.66
CA GLU A 144 -16.12 -3.48 1.82
C GLU A 144 -17.33 -4.36 1.46
N TYR A 145 -18.20 -3.87 0.56
CA TYR A 145 -19.30 -4.66 0.02
C TYR A 145 -18.80 -5.95 -0.65
N LEU A 146 -17.75 -5.88 -1.48
CA LEU A 146 -17.17 -7.07 -2.12
C LEU A 146 -16.54 -8.04 -1.12
N LEU A 147 -15.96 -7.54 -0.03
CA LEU A 147 -15.45 -8.39 1.03
C LEU A 147 -16.58 -9.14 1.74
N ASP A 148 -17.68 -8.47 2.04
CA ASP A 148 -18.83 -9.11 2.67
C ASP A 148 -19.55 -10.08 1.74
N ASP A 149 -19.64 -9.75 0.45
CA ASP A 149 -20.11 -10.66 -0.59
C ASP A 149 -19.23 -11.93 -0.67
N MET A 150 -17.90 -11.76 -0.61
CA MET A 150 -16.95 -12.88 -0.57
C MET A 150 -17.16 -13.76 0.69
N LYS A 151 -17.37 -13.16 1.88
CA LYS A 151 -17.66 -13.91 3.12
C LYS A 151 -18.96 -14.71 3.08
N ARG A 152 -19.95 -14.26 2.31
CA ARG A 152 -21.24 -14.98 2.15
C ARG A 152 -21.12 -16.18 1.21
N SER A 153 -20.09 -16.22 0.37
CA SER A 153 -19.87 -17.34 -0.54
C SER A 153 -19.21 -18.51 0.19
N PRO A 154 -19.82 -19.72 0.19
CA PRO A 154 -19.24 -20.88 0.87
C PRO A 154 -17.96 -21.41 0.21
N ARG A 155 -17.60 -20.90 -0.98
CA ARG A 155 -16.44 -21.34 -1.76
C ARG A 155 -15.23 -20.41 -1.59
N LEU A 156 -15.40 -19.27 -0.93
CA LEU A 156 -14.40 -18.20 -0.86
C LEU A 156 -14.12 -17.82 0.58
N ASN A 157 -12.84 -17.80 0.94
CA ASN A 157 -12.39 -17.30 2.23
C ASN A 157 -11.48 -16.09 2.00
N PRO A 158 -11.87 -14.88 2.47
CA PRO A 158 -11.03 -13.70 2.33
C PRO A 158 -9.72 -13.86 3.12
N ASN A 159 -8.59 -13.73 2.44
CA ASN A 159 -7.29 -13.75 3.08
C ASN A 159 -6.87 -12.35 3.54
N SER A 160 -5.76 -12.27 4.27
CA SER A 160 -5.18 -11.01 4.74
C SER A 160 -4.96 -9.97 3.63
N ILE A 161 -4.65 -10.38 2.39
CA ILE A 161 -4.48 -9.46 1.26
C ILE A 161 -5.78 -8.75 0.91
N VAL A 162 -6.92 -9.45 0.92
CA VAL A 162 -8.22 -8.84 0.63
C VAL A 162 -8.58 -7.84 1.73
N TYR A 163 -8.53 -8.24 3.00
CA TYR A 163 -8.81 -7.34 4.13
C TYR A 163 -7.93 -6.09 4.14
N THR A 164 -6.62 -6.25 3.93
CA THR A 164 -5.69 -5.12 3.88
C THR A 164 -5.93 -4.21 2.68
N SER A 165 -6.36 -4.74 1.53
CA SER A 165 -6.77 -3.92 0.39
C SER A 165 -8.03 -3.10 0.70
N VAL A 166 -9.02 -3.65 1.41
CA VAL A 166 -10.20 -2.86 1.85
C VAL A 166 -9.79 -1.76 2.83
N MET A 167 -8.91 -2.05 3.81
CA MET A 167 -8.38 -1.02 4.71
C MET A 167 -7.62 0.09 3.94
N GLU A 168 -6.88 -0.29 2.90
CA GLU A 168 -6.18 0.67 2.02
C GLU A 168 -7.17 1.53 1.23
N ALA A 169 -8.31 0.97 0.80
CA ALA A 169 -9.41 1.74 0.19
C ALA A 169 -9.94 2.80 1.15
N TRP A 170 -10.21 2.43 2.41
CA TRP A 170 -10.60 3.38 3.46
C TRP A 170 -9.57 4.48 3.66
N ALA A 171 -8.27 4.13 3.73
CA ALA A 171 -7.21 5.12 3.88
C ALA A 171 -7.17 6.12 2.71
N ASN A 172 -7.44 5.68 1.48
CA ASN A 172 -7.39 6.51 0.29
C ASN A 172 -8.67 7.34 0.08
N SER A 173 -9.83 6.84 0.53
CA SER A 173 -11.09 7.59 0.57
C SER A 173 -11.03 8.83 1.48
N ARG A 174 -10.25 8.75 2.57
CA ARG A 174 -10.22 9.74 3.67
C ARG A 174 -11.59 9.98 4.31
N ASP A 175 -12.49 9.01 4.21
CA ASP A 175 -13.83 9.08 4.79
C ASP A 175 -13.77 9.10 6.32
N GLN A 176 -14.76 9.75 6.95
CA GLN A 176 -14.87 9.88 8.41
C GLN A 176 -15.08 8.53 9.11
N HIS A 177 -15.70 7.55 8.45
CA HIS A 177 -15.92 6.22 9.00
C HIS A 177 -14.71 5.29 8.82
N GLY A 178 -13.67 5.73 8.10
CA GLY A 178 -12.56 4.86 7.72
C GLY A 178 -11.82 4.25 8.91
N VAL A 179 -11.65 4.99 10.00
CA VAL A 179 -10.97 4.48 11.21
C VAL A 179 -11.81 3.40 11.90
N ASP A 180 -13.12 3.62 12.04
CA ASP A 180 -14.02 2.64 12.66
C ASP A 180 -14.16 1.39 11.80
N ALA A 181 -14.29 1.56 10.48
CA ALA A 181 -14.31 0.46 9.51
C ALA A 181 -12.99 -0.35 9.57
N ALA A 182 -11.84 0.30 9.61
CA ALA A 182 -10.56 -0.40 9.69
C ALA A 182 -10.40 -1.19 11.02
N TRP A 183 -10.91 -0.69 12.14
CA TRP A 183 -10.98 -1.46 13.39
C TRP A 183 -11.97 -2.62 13.33
N ASN A 184 -13.13 -2.45 12.69
CA ASN A 184 -14.09 -3.53 12.44
C ASN A 184 -13.47 -4.64 11.58
N LEU A 185 -12.72 -4.26 10.53
CA LEU A 185 -12.02 -5.20 9.66
C LEU A 185 -10.95 -5.98 10.43
N LEU A 186 -10.18 -5.34 11.31
CA LEU A 186 -9.22 -6.05 12.15
C LEU A 186 -9.91 -7.06 13.08
N ARG A 187 -11.03 -6.69 13.70
CA ARG A 187 -11.84 -7.62 14.51
C ARG A 187 -12.36 -8.79 13.68
N SER A 188 -12.90 -8.52 12.49
CA SER A 188 -13.38 -9.57 11.57
C SER A 188 -12.25 -10.53 11.16
N MET A 189 -11.02 -10.05 10.99
CA MET A 189 -9.86 -10.91 10.72
C MET A 189 -9.51 -11.79 11.93
N ASP A 190 -9.56 -11.23 13.14
CA ASP A 190 -9.30 -11.96 14.38
C ASP A 190 -10.35 -13.04 14.63
N ASP A 191 -11.63 -12.72 14.41
CA ASP A 191 -12.75 -13.65 14.54
C ASP A 191 -12.62 -14.81 13.54
N ALA A 192 -12.28 -14.52 12.28
CA ALA A 192 -12.04 -15.54 11.26
C ALA A 192 -10.84 -16.44 11.61
N ALA A 193 -9.75 -15.85 12.09
CA ALA A 193 -8.58 -16.60 12.54
C ALA A 193 -8.88 -17.47 13.76
N PHE A 194 -9.70 -16.99 14.70
CA PHE A 194 -10.16 -17.76 15.85
C PHE A 194 -11.05 -18.94 15.44
N GLN A 195 -11.85 -18.78 14.38
CA GLN A 195 -12.65 -19.85 13.78
C GLN A 195 -11.84 -20.85 12.93
N GLY A 196 -10.52 -20.66 12.83
CA GLY A 196 -9.60 -21.59 12.15
C GLY A 196 -9.13 -21.14 10.77
N ASP A 197 -9.55 -19.97 10.27
CA ASP A 197 -9.03 -19.43 9.01
C ASP A 197 -7.70 -18.70 9.22
N HIS A 198 -6.61 -19.47 9.20
CA HIS A 198 -5.26 -18.93 9.34
C HIS A 198 -4.86 -18.00 8.18
N ASN A 199 -5.55 -18.01 7.03
CA ASN A 199 -5.24 -17.09 5.94
C ASN A 199 -5.72 -15.66 6.23
N ALA A 200 -6.66 -15.50 7.15
CA ALA A 200 -7.19 -14.23 7.61
C ALA A 200 -6.35 -13.61 8.75
N LEU A 201 -5.29 -14.27 9.23
CA LEU A 201 -4.46 -13.74 10.32
C LEU A 201 -3.89 -12.34 10.00
N PRO A 202 -4.09 -11.34 10.88
CA PRO A 202 -3.47 -10.03 10.72
C PRO A 202 -1.95 -10.13 10.68
N THR A 203 -1.36 -9.44 9.72
CA THR A 203 0.09 -9.38 9.54
C THR A 203 0.61 -8.00 9.90
N ALA A 204 1.93 -7.82 9.93
CA ALA A 204 2.52 -6.49 10.08
C ALA A 204 1.96 -5.49 9.05
N ILE A 205 1.66 -5.92 7.80
CA ILE A 205 1.08 -5.05 6.78
C ILE A 205 -0.29 -4.52 7.24
N THR A 206 -1.14 -5.37 7.81
CA THR A 206 -2.47 -5.00 8.32
C THR A 206 -2.40 -3.84 9.30
N PHE A 207 -1.51 -3.92 10.30
CA PHE A 207 -1.39 -2.87 11.30
C PHE A 207 -0.76 -1.58 10.75
N HIS A 208 0.18 -1.68 9.81
CA HIS A 208 0.70 -0.47 9.13
C HIS A 208 -0.37 0.20 8.27
N THR A 209 -1.24 -0.57 7.60
CA THR A 209 -2.38 -0.02 6.86
C THR A 209 -3.38 0.64 7.81
N LEU A 210 -3.68 0.03 8.97
CA LEU A 210 -4.52 0.64 9.99
C LEU A 210 -3.95 1.98 10.51
N LEU A 211 -2.65 2.06 10.76
CA LEU A 211 -1.98 3.32 11.13
C LEU A 211 -2.10 4.38 10.02
N LYS A 212 -1.99 3.96 8.76
CA LYS A 212 -2.18 4.85 7.60
C LYS A 212 -3.63 5.34 7.48
N VAL A 213 -4.62 4.51 7.78
CA VAL A 213 -6.03 4.92 7.89
C VAL A 213 -6.17 5.99 8.98
N ILE A 214 -5.64 5.74 10.19
CA ILE A 214 -5.69 6.71 11.30
C ILE A 214 -4.98 8.02 10.94
N GLU A 215 -3.86 7.97 10.21
CA GLU A 215 -3.17 9.17 9.73
C GLU A 215 -4.03 9.99 8.77
N LYS A 216 -4.65 9.35 7.78
CA LYS A 216 -5.34 10.01 6.66
C LYS A 216 -6.82 10.37 6.93
N CYS A 217 -7.56 9.51 7.61
CA CYS A 217 -9.00 9.67 7.84
C CYS A 217 -9.26 10.60 9.04
N PRO A 218 -10.31 11.44 9.01
CA PRO A 218 -10.72 12.22 10.17
C PRO A 218 -11.12 11.31 11.34
N CYS A 219 -10.50 11.47 12.51
CA CYS A 219 -10.97 10.87 13.75
C CYS A 219 -10.46 11.69 14.95
N PRO A 220 -11.20 11.69 16.07
CA PRO A 220 -10.69 12.25 17.31
C PRO A 220 -9.53 11.39 17.85
N GLN A 221 -8.62 12.02 18.57
CA GLN A 221 -7.59 11.36 19.36
C GLN A 221 -6.71 10.41 18.52
N LYS A 222 -6.35 10.82 17.29
CA LYS A 222 -5.49 10.04 16.36
C LYS A 222 -4.26 9.47 17.04
N GLY A 223 -3.61 10.25 17.91
CA GLY A 223 -2.44 9.78 18.67
C GLY A 223 -2.74 8.58 19.56
N PHE A 224 -3.83 8.62 20.33
CA PHE A 224 -4.25 7.50 21.17
C PHE A 224 -4.66 6.29 20.34
N GLN A 225 -5.41 6.50 19.25
CA GLN A 225 -5.77 5.43 18.32
C GLN A 225 -4.52 4.75 17.74
N ALA A 226 -3.50 5.53 17.36
CA ALA A 226 -2.26 5.00 16.81
C ALA A 226 -1.47 4.17 17.84
N VAL A 227 -1.42 4.60 19.11
CA VAL A 227 -0.77 3.82 20.19
C VAL A 227 -1.55 2.52 20.47
N ARG A 228 -2.89 2.56 20.44
CA ARG A 228 -3.71 1.34 20.57
C ARG A 228 -3.42 0.30 19.47
N VAL A 229 -3.00 0.73 18.28
CA VAL A 229 -2.55 -0.21 17.24
C VAL A 229 -1.31 -0.98 17.68
N VAL A 230 -0.36 -0.32 18.34
CA VAL A 230 0.85 -0.97 18.88
C VAL A 230 0.48 -1.99 19.95
N GLU A 231 -0.45 -1.65 20.84
CA GLU A 231 -0.97 -2.57 21.85
C GLU A 231 -1.61 -3.80 21.19
N ALA A 232 -2.46 -3.58 20.17
CA ALA A 232 -3.10 -4.63 19.39
C ALA A 232 -2.09 -5.56 18.68
N MET A 233 -0.97 -5.02 18.20
CA MET A 233 0.12 -5.82 17.62
C MET A 233 0.79 -6.73 18.65
N THR A 234 0.83 -6.32 19.92
CA THR A 234 1.48 -7.07 21.00
C THR A 234 0.56 -8.03 21.76
N MET A 235 -0.70 -8.15 21.34
CA MET A 235 -1.67 -9.03 22.00
C MET A 235 -1.20 -10.49 21.98
N PRO A 236 -1.44 -11.25 23.07
CA PRO A 236 -1.20 -12.70 23.09
C PRO A 236 -1.96 -13.39 21.95
N GLY A 237 -1.31 -14.34 21.26
CA GLY A 237 -1.89 -15.04 20.11
C GLY A 237 -1.40 -14.58 18.74
N ARG A 238 -0.56 -13.54 18.66
CA ARG A 238 0.08 -13.07 17.41
C ARG A 238 1.62 -13.08 17.47
N PRO A 239 2.26 -14.25 17.70
CA PRO A 239 3.71 -14.30 17.93
C PRO A 239 4.56 -13.87 16.72
N SER A 240 3.97 -13.83 15.52
CA SER A 240 4.66 -13.43 14.29
C SER A 240 4.64 -11.92 14.03
N VAL A 241 3.91 -11.13 14.83
CA VAL A 241 3.76 -9.69 14.63
C VAL A 241 4.35 -8.93 15.80
N HIS A 242 5.34 -8.10 15.52
CA HIS A 242 5.97 -7.23 16.50
C HIS A 242 6.11 -5.80 15.97
N PRO A 243 5.93 -4.78 16.83
CA PRO A 243 6.19 -3.40 16.46
C PRO A 243 7.64 -3.22 15.98
N SER A 244 7.80 -2.64 14.80
CA SER A 244 9.09 -2.32 14.19
C SER A 244 9.36 -0.81 14.25
N THR A 245 10.57 -0.37 13.90
CA THR A 245 10.86 1.07 13.75
C THR A 245 9.89 1.76 12.79
N ARG A 246 9.49 1.07 11.70
CA ARG A 246 8.48 1.60 10.75
C ARG A 246 7.12 1.78 11.39
N THR A 247 6.72 0.89 12.30
CA THR A 247 5.47 0.97 13.06
C THR A 247 5.46 2.23 13.91
N PHE A 248 6.51 2.46 14.70
CA PHE A 248 6.60 3.66 15.53
C PHE A 248 6.73 4.95 14.71
N ASN A 249 7.43 4.93 13.56
CA ASN A 249 7.48 6.07 12.65
C ASN A 249 6.07 6.41 12.10
N ALA A 250 5.25 5.40 11.79
CA ALA A 250 3.86 5.60 11.39
C ALA A 250 2.99 6.13 12.53
N VAL A 251 3.19 5.65 13.77
CA VAL A 251 2.53 6.20 14.97
C VAL A 251 2.86 7.69 15.15
N LEU A 252 4.13 8.09 15.02
CA LEU A 252 4.54 9.49 15.11
C LEU A 252 3.85 10.36 14.05
N ASN A 253 3.77 9.89 12.80
CA ASN A 253 3.06 10.61 11.73
C ASN A 253 1.56 10.77 12.04
N ALA A 254 0.91 9.72 12.57
CA ALA A 254 -0.49 9.75 12.96
C ALA A 254 -0.74 10.70 14.14
N ILE A 255 0.13 10.72 15.16
CA ILE A 255 0.07 11.69 16.27
C ILE A 255 0.15 13.12 15.72
N GLY A 256 1.10 13.38 14.82
CA GLY A 256 1.26 14.69 14.17
C GLY A 256 0.12 15.10 13.23
N ALA A 257 -0.80 14.18 12.89
CA ALA A 257 -1.98 14.47 12.09
C ALA A 257 -3.22 14.80 12.95
N THR A 258 -3.05 14.92 14.28
CA THR A 258 -4.12 15.34 15.19
C THR A 258 -4.60 16.75 14.84
N MET A 259 -5.87 16.88 14.48
CA MET A 259 -6.49 18.14 14.02
C MET A 259 -7.17 18.93 15.16
N GLU A 260 -7.11 18.40 16.38
CA GLU A 260 -7.78 18.99 17.53
C GLU A 260 -7.09 20.29 17.96
N ASN A 261 -7.86 21.36 18.07
CA ASN A 261 -7.37 22.66 18.49
C ASN A 261 -7.39 22.85 20.02
N ASP A 262 -7.95 21.89 20.75
CA ASP A 262 -7.95 21.90 22.21
C ASP A 262 -6.50 21.78 22.75
N PRO A 263 -6.08 22.69 23.65
CA PRO A 263 -4.73 22.67 24.24
C PRO A 263 -4.40 21.35 24.96
N ASN A 264 -5.38 20.70 25.62
CA ASN A 264 -5.12 19.47 26.36
C ASN A 264 -4.88 18.29 25.40
N SER A 265 -5.66 18.19 24.33
CA SER A 265 -5.43 17.21 23.26
C SER A 265 -4.05 17.36 22.63
N ARG A 266 -3.62 18.60 22.34
CA ARG A 266 -2.29 18.88 21.78
C ARG A 266 -1.16 18.54 22.75
N LEU A 267 -1.32 18.86 24.04
CA LEU A 267 -0.35 18.50 25.07
C LEU A 267 -0.26 16.97 25.24
N ALA A 268 -1.39 16.27 25.23
CA ALA A 268 -1.43 14.82 25.26
C ALA A 268 -0.69 14.22 24.05
N ALA A 269 -0.91 14.75 22.84
CA ALA A 269 -0.19 14.33 21.64
C ALA A 269 1.33 14.54 21.75
N LEU A 270 1.79 15.67 22.30
CA LEU A 270 3.22 15.93 22.57
C LEU A 270 3.82 14.92 23.57
N ASN A 271 3.06 14.55 24.61
CA ASN A 271 3.48 13.50 25.55
C ASN A 271 3.58 12.12 24.87
N LEU A 272 2.63 11.79 23.99
CA LEU A 272 2.66 10.54 23.21
C LEU A 272 3.89 10.46 22.29
N ILE A 273 4.35 11.57 21.70
CA ILE A 273 5.60 11.60 20.92
C ILE A 273 6.78 11.17 21.79
N SER A 274 6.89 11.74 23.00
CA SER A 274 7.98 11.45 23.93
C SER A 274 7.98 9.97 24.35
N GLN A 275 6.80 9.43 24.69
CA GLN A 275 6.62 8.02 25.05
C GLN A 275 6.98 7.09 23.87
N THR A 276 6.51 7.43 22.66
CA THR A 276 6.79 6.65 21.45
C THR A 276 8.29 6.55 21.17
N LEU A 277 9.02 7.67 21.28
CA LEU A 277 10.48 7.68 21.10
C LEU A 277 11.22 6.89 22.18
N HIS A 278 10.73 6.90 23.42
CA HIS A 278 11.27 6.07 24.48
C HIS A 278 11.16 4.57 24.15
N HIS A 279 10.00 4.13 23.65
CA HIS A 279 9.82 2.75 23.18
C HIS A 279 10.75 2.40 22.02
N VAL A 280 10.97 3.31 21.07
CA VAL A 280 11.93 3.08 19.96
C VAL A 280 13.35 2.87 20.47
N ARG A 281 13.78 3.63 21.49
CA ARG A 281 15.10 3.48 22.11
C ARG A 281 15.26 2.16 22.86
N GLN A 282 14.20 1.66 23.49
CA GLN A 282 14.22 0.40 24.23
C GLN A 282 14.08 -0.84 23.33
N GLY A 283 13.47 -0.69 22.15
CA GLY A 283 13.18 -1.81 21.25
C GLY A 283 13.93 -1.74 19.91
N PRO A 284 13.24 -1.46 18.78
CA PRO A 284 13.73 -1.72 17.42
C PRO A 284 14.84 -0.78 16.93
N ARG A 285 15.25 0.20 17.75
CA ARG A 285 16.23 1.27 17.47
C ARG A 285 15.76 2.27 16.40
N ALA A 286 16.13 3.54 16.60
CA ALA A 286 15.78 4.61 15.68
C ALA A 286 16.55 4.52 14.34
N ASP A 287 15.87 4.83 13.24
CA ASP A 287 16.43 4.89 11.89
C ASP A 287 16.45 6.33 11.34
N ALA A 288 16.82 6.47 10.06
CA ALA A 288 16.91 7.76 9.38
C ALA A 288 15.57 8.52 9.30
N TYR A 289 14.43 7.84 9.53
CA TYR A 289 13.10 8.42 9.40
C TYR A 289 12.43 8.71 10.75
N THR A 290 12.91 8.11 11.85
CA THR A 290 12.32 8.27 13.19
C THR A 290 12.31 9.71 13.68
N TYR A 291 13.47 10.36 13.74
CA TYR A 291 13.58 11.73 14.25
C TYR A 291 12.92 12.77 13.32
N PRO A 292 13.01 12.66 11.97
CA PRO A 292 12.21 13.49 11.08
C PRO A 292 10.69 13.35 11.32
N ALA A 293 10.17 12.13 11.49
CA ALA A 293 8.75 11.91 11.76
C ALA A 293 8.31 12.56 13.10
N ALA A 294 9.09 12.37 14.16
CA ALA A 294 8.82 12.99 15.45
C ALA A 294 8.87 14.52 15.39
N MET A 295 9.91 15.10 14.78
CA MET A 295 10.06 16.55 14.68
C MET A 295 8.96 17.18 13.80
N LYS A 296 8.57 16.50 12.73
CA LYS A 296 7.41 16.88 11.90
C LYS A 296 6.12 16.89 12.71
N ALA A 297 5.91 15.88 13.57
CA ALA A 297 4.73 15.80 14.43
C ALA A 297 4.71 16.95 15.45
N VAL A 298 5.83 17.23 16.10
CA VAL A 298 5.97 18.39 17.02
C VAL A 298 5.65 19.69 16.26
N ALA A 299 6.24 19.90 15.09
CA ALA A 299 6.01 21.11 14.29
C ALA A 299 4.52 21.34 13.99
N ARG A 300 3.81 20.30 13.54
CA ARG A 300 2.37 20.38 13.23
C ARG A 300 1.51 20.69 14.45
N LEU A 301 1.80 20.07 15.60
CA LEU A 301 1.05 20.33 16.84
C LEU A 301 1.24 21.76 17.37
N SER A 302 2.29 22.44 16.90
CA SER A 302 2.66 23.81 17.30
C SER A 302 2.02 24.87 16.41
N GLU A 303 1.53 24.48 15.22
CA GLU A 303 0.80 25.36 14.32
C GLU A 303 -0.51 25.81 14.99
N GLY A 304 -0.60 27.08 15.36
CA GLY A 304 -1.74 27.66 16.10
C GLY A 304 -1.36 28.35 17.42
N GLY A 305 -0.11 28.21 17.90
CA GLY A 305 0.45 29.03 18.99
C GLY A 305 -0.18 28.86 20.37
N THR A 306 -1.01 27.84 20.58
CA THR A 306 -1.77 27.63 21.83
C THR A 306 -1.04 26.83 22.90
N VAL A 307 0.00 26.07 22.54
CA VAL A 307 0.71 25.15 23.46
C VAL A 307 2.21 25.30 23.29
N ASP A 308 2.93 25.45 24.42
CA ASP A 308 4.39 25.41 24.44
C ASP A 308 4.89 23.99 24.17
N ASN A 309 5.59 23.82 23.05
CA ASN A 309 6.15 22.57 22.57
C ASN A 309 7.66 22.44 22.83
N ASN A 310 8.31 23.47 23.37
CA ASN A 310 9.77 23.57 23.45
C ASN A 310 10.37 22.39 24.21
N ARG A 311 9.75 21.98 25.31
CA ARG A 311 10.21 20.81 26.10
C ARG A 311 10.27 19.53 25.27
N THR A 312 9.23 19.26 24.48
CA THR A 312 9.17 18.05 23.64
C THR A 312 10.16 18.18 22.48
N LEU A 313 10.25 19.36 21.87
CA LEU A 313 11.20 19.66 20.80
C LEU A 313 12.65 19.44 21.25
N GLU A 314 13.03 20.00 22.40
CA GLU A 314 14.34 19.84 23.01
C GLU A 314 14.66 18.38 23.30
N LEU A 315 13.69 17.63 23.84
CA LEU A 315 13.82 16.20 24.08
C LEU A 315 14.09 15.45 22.76
N VAL A 316 13.23 15.63 21.74
CA VAL A 316 13.39 14.96 20.44
C VAL A 316 14.75 15.31 19.81
N PHE A 317 15.15 16.58 19.88
CA PHE A 317 16.41 17.03 19.32
C PHE A 317 17.61 16.46 20.09
N SER A 318 17.57 16.46 21.42
CA SER A 318 18.60 15.83 22.25
C SER A 318 18.75 14.35 21.89
N MET A 319 17.64 13.63 21.77
CA MET A 319 17.66 12.22 21.41
C MET A 319 18.26 12.00 20.01
N CYS A 320 17.92 12.86 19.06
CA CYS A 320 18.47 12.85 17.70
C CYS A 320 19.98 13.09 17.66
N LYS A 321 20.48 14.02 18.49
CA LYS A 321 21.91 14.32 18.65
C LYS A 321 22.68 13.11 19.18
N ASP A 322 22.21 12.51 20.26
CA ASP A 322 22.86 11.34 20.89
C ASP A 322 22.94 10.16 19.91
N ASP A 323 21.87 9.95 19.15
CA ASP A 323 21.79 8.85 18.20
C ASP A 323 22.57 9.13 16.91
N GLY A 324 22.96 10.38 16.66
CA GLY A 324 23.75 10.79 15.50
C GLY A 324 22.97 10.86 14.18
N TRP A 325 21.68 11.20 14.25
CA TRP A 325 20.73 11.22 13.13
C TRP A 325 20.32 12.62 12.66
N VAL A 326 21.02 13.68 13.09
CA VAL A 326 20.66 15.05 12.69
C VAL A 326 20.86 15.23 11.18
N ASP A 327 19.83 15.70 10.50
CA ASP A 327 19.83 15.94 9.06
C ASP A 327 19.05 17.21 8.67
N ALA A 328 19.00 17.49 7.36
CA ALA A 328 18.33 18.69 6.85
C ALA A 328 16.83 18.70 7.19
N MET A 329 16.19 17.52 7.23
CA MET A 329 14.76 17.40 7.45
C MET A 329 14.42 17.65 8.92
N VAL A 330 15.22 17.13 9.86
CA VAL A 330 15.09 17.44 11.30
C VAL A 330 15.22 18.94 11.53
N LEU A 331 16.26 19.59 10.98
CA LEU A 331 16.48 21.03 11.16
C LEU A 331 15.34 21.88 10.55
N SER A 332 14.85 21.49 9.37
CA SER A 332 13.73 22.15 8.70
C SER A 332 12.44 22.08 9.53
N HIS A 333 12.12 20.91 10.08
CA HIS A 333 10.97 20.75 10.97
C HIS A 333 11.15 21.49 12.30
N MET A 334 12.34 21.47 12.88
CA MET A 334 12.65 22.20 14.11
C MET A 334 12.46 23.71 13.93
N ARG A 335 12.91 24.27 12.80
CA ARG A 335 12.71 25.69 12.47
C ARG A 335 11.24 26.10 12.41
N ARG A 336 10.36 25.20 11.96
CA ARG A 336 8.91 25.43 11.94
C ARG A 336 8.27 25.30 13.32
N ALA A 337 8.91 24.56 14.22
CA ALA A 337 8.34 24.20 15.51
C ALA A 337 8.66 25.21 16.61
N CYS A 338 9.72 26.02 16.51
CA CYS A 338 10.08 27.00 17.55
C CYS A 338 10.40 28.39 16.98
N SER A 339 10.53 29.38 17.86
CA SER A 339 10.93 30.74 17.47
C SER A 339 12.37 30.77 16.93
N PRO A 340 12.73 31.78 16.09
CA PRO A 340 14.09 31.92 15.59
C PRO A 340 15.15 32.06 16.68
N SER A 341 14.84 32.73 17.80
CA SER A 341 15.75 32.87 18.94
C SER A 341 15.99 31.53 19.65
N HIS A 342 14.94 30.75 19.87
CA HIS A 342 15.05 29.42 20.47
C HIS A 342 15.79 28.44 19.55
N PHE A 343 15.49 28.47 18.24
CA PHE A 343 16.20 27.69 17.23
C PHE A 343 17.71 27.94 17.24
N ARG A 344 18.12 29.22 17.33
CA ARG A 344 19.54 29.60 17.43
C ARG A 344 20.19 29.09 18.71
N SER A 345 19.47 29.19 19.83
CA SER A 345 19.95 28.68 21.13
C SER A 345 20.25 27.18 21.08
N LEU A 346 19.40 26.39 20.41
CA LEU A 346 19.56 24.94 20.30
C LEU A 346 20.74 24.53 19.40
N LEU A 347 21.15 25.40 18.50
CA LEU A 347 22.25 25.19 17.57
C LEU A 347 23.57 25.79 18.04
N GLU A 348 23.64 26.18 19.31
CA GLU A 348 24.84 26.76 19.94
C GLU A 348 25.34 28.02 19.19
N GLY A 349 24.42 28.78 18.58
CA GLY A 349 24.73 30.06 17.92
C GLY A 349 25.26 29.96 16.48
N ASN A 350 25.20 28.81 15.81
CA ASN A 350 25.61 28.70 14.40
C ASN A 350 24.62 29.40 13.45
N GLU A 351 25.06 30.45 12.75
CA GLU A 351 24.22 31.38 11.96
C GLU A 351 24.10 31.06 10.46
N ASP A 352 24.97 30.24 9.87
CA ASP A 352 25.09 30.14 8.40
C ASP A 352 24.05 29.20 7.75
N GLU A 353 23.07 29.82 7.07
CA GLU A 353 21.93 29.16 6.44
C GLU A 353 22.30 28.23 5.27
N THR A 354 23.45 28.46 4.62
CA THR A 354 23.77 27.82 3.34
C THR A 354 24.45 26.46 3.49
N ASN A 355 25.03 26.13 4.66
CA ASN A 355 25.72 24.84 4.91
C ASN A 355 25.66 24.36 6.37
N LEU A 356 24.57 24.65 7.08
CA LEU A 356 24.37 24.35 8.51
C LEU A 356 24.82 22.95 8.95
N ILE A 357 24.54 21.93 8.13
CA ILE A 357 24.88 20.52 8.42
C ILE A 357 26.39 20.29 8.51
N GLU A 358 27.19 20.99 7.70
CA GLU A 358 28.64 20.83 7.66
C GLU A 358 29.33 21.47 8.88
N LEU A 359 28.67 22.45 9.48
CA LEU A 359 29.10 23.15 10.68
C LEU A 359 28.71 22.42 11.97
N LEU A 360 27.79 21.45 11.91
CA LEU A 360 27.37 20.69 13.09
C LEU A 360 28.46 19.73 13.59
N PRO A 361 28.50 19.46 14.92
CA PRO A 361 29.38 18.45 15.47
C PRO A 361 29.26 17.11 14.74
N LYS A 362 30.41 16.51 14.37
CA LYS A 362 30.45 15.24 13.63
C LYS A 362 29.71 14.11 14.33
N SER A 363 29.62 14.14 15.67
CA SER A 363 28.84 13.20 16.47
C SER A 363 27.34 13.25 16.15
N TRP A 364 26.77 14.44 15.91
CA TRP A 364 25.35 14.63 15.65
C TRP A 364 24.92 14.11 14.28
N VAL A 365 25.83 14.11 13.30
CA VAL A 365 25.57 13.69 11.90
C VAL A 365 26.21 12.34 11.56
N ARG A 366 26.77 11.63 12.54
CA ARG A 366 27.64 10.45 12.38
C ARG A 366 27.00 9.31 11.59
N LYS A 367 25.70 9.03 11.79
CA LYS A 367 25.04 7.89 11.13
C LYS A 367 24.62 8.21 9.70
N ARG A 368 24.37 9.47 9.38
CA ARG A 368 24.08 9.94 8.01
C ARG A 368 25.25 9.72 7.05
N GLN A 369 26.48 9.94 7.52
CA GLN A 369 27.69 9.78 6.69
C GLN A 369 27.98 8.32 6.29
N ARG A 370 27.51 7.34 7.06
CA ARG A 370 27.68 5.90 6.77
C ARG A 370 26.68 5.38 5.73
N THR A 371 25.48 5.95 5.65
CA THR A 371 24.46 5.53 4.68
C THR A 371 24.80 6.01 3.26
N ARG A 372 25.38 7.22 3.10
CA ARG A 372 25.86 7.72 1.80
C ARG A 372 27.01 6.90 1.21
N ARG A 373 27.91 6.36 2.05
CA ARG A 373 29.06 5.53 1.61
C ARG A 373 28.71 4.09 1.21
N ARG A 374 27.46 3.66 1.36
CA ARG A 374 26.96 2.33 0.94
C ARG A 374 26.13 2.38 -0.34
N GLN A 375 25.86 3.57 -0.87
CA GLN A 375 25.10 3.80 -2.11
C GLN A 375 25.99 4.31 -3.26
N ILE A 376 27.28 4.52 -2.97
CA ILE A 376 28.38 4.73 -3.93
C ILE A 376 29.24 3.48 -3.82
#